data_AF-A0A7Y0M9B2-F1
#
_entry.id   AF-A0A7Y0M9B2-F1
#
_cell.length_a   1.000
_cell.length_b   1.000
_cell.length_c   1.000
_cell.angle_alpha   90.00
_cell.angle_beta   90.00
_cell.angle_gamma   90.00
#
_symmetry.space_group_name_H-M   'P 1'
#
loop_
_entity.id
_entity.type
_entity.pdbx_description
1 polymer ?
#
loop_
_entity_poly.entity_id
_entity_poly.type
_entity_poly.pdbx_seq_one_letter_code
_entity_poly.pdbx_strand_id
1 'polypeptide(L)'
;MTLPSYCFNLPDFRVISVAVHAFGQRRVLISIDLPPGCPTCGVISSRRKERRLQRLRDIPMAGRLELIWSKYRWFCNEALCERLSFFESTAEVPRYARSTGWLREQVISAILASGRAASETPAAYGVSWRPVRNALNCTAA
;
A
#
# COMPACT_ATOMS: atom_id res chain seq x y z
N MET A 1 5.27 9.17 -21.12
CA MET A 1 4.62 7.85 -21.27
C MET A 1 3.98 7.49 -19.94
N THR A 2 2.68 7.68 -19.83
CA THR A 2 1.90 7.38 -18.63
C THR A 2 1.74 5.86 -18.55
N LEU A 3 2.42 5.21 -17.62
CA LEU A 3 2.17 3.79 -17.36
C LEU A 3 0.75 3.67 -16.80
N PRO A 4 -0.14 2.87 -17.41
CA PRO A 4 -1.46 2.64 -16.85
C PRO A 4 -1.32 2.01 -15.47
N SER A 5 -2.26 2.34 -14.59
CA SER A 5 -2.45 1.83 -13.22
C SER A 5 -2.49 0.29 -13.11
N TYR A 6 -2.57 -0.41 -14.25
CA TYR A 6 -2.64 -1.87 -14.36
C TYR A 6 -1.39 -2.61 -13.86
N CYS A 7 -0.19 -2.01 -13.90
CA CYS A 7 1.04 -2.74 -13.54
C CYS A 7 1.16 -3.11 -12.04
N PHE A 8 0.41 -2.45 -11.15
CA PHE A 8 0.54 -2.64 -9.70
C PHE A 8 -0.68 -3.34 -9.06
N ASN A 9 -1.72 -3.66 -9.83
CA ASN A 9 -3.00 -4.15 -9.31
C ASN A 9 -3.54 -3.30 -8.14
N LEU A 10 -3.45 -1.97 -8.28
CA LEU A 10 -3.86 -0.99 -7.27
C LEU A 10 -5.08 -0.20 -7.79
N PRO A 11 -6.31 -0.77 -7.77
CA PRO A 11 -7.47 -0.17 -8.44
C PRO A 11 -7.87 1.19 -7.86
N ASP A 12 -7.69 1.38 -6.55
CA ASP A 12 -8.03 2.63 -5.85
C ASP A 12 -7.00 3.75 -6.08
N PHE A 13 -5.86 3.43 -6.69
CA PHE A 13 -4.72 4.33 -6.78
C PHE A 13 -4.52 4.86 -8.20
N ARG A 14 -4.28 6.16 -8.27
CA ARG A 14 -3.85 6.84 -9.48
C ARG A 14 -2.34 7.07 -9.44
N VAL A 15 -1.68 6.79 -10.56
CA VAL A 15 -0.26 7.16 -10.75
C VAL A 15 -0.16 8.65 -11.02
N ILE A 16 0.53 9.38 -10.14
CA ILE A 16 0.81 10.81 -10.29
C ILE A 16 2.05 11.03 -11.16
N SER A 17 3.11 10.27 -10.90
CA SER A 17 4.41 10.46 -11.55
C SER A 17 5.20 9.16 -11.55
N VAL A 18 5.99 8.99 -12.62
CA VAL A 18 6.97 7.92 -12.76
C VAL A 18 8.30 8.56 -13.10
N ALA A 19 9.31 8.28 -12.30
CA ALA A 19 10.68 8.72 -12.52
C ALA A 19 11.60 7.50 -12.57
N VAL A 20 12.57 7.52 -13.48
CA VAL A 20 13.67 6.54 -13.49
C VAL A 20 14.89 7.25 -12.92
N HIS A 21 15.39 6.74 -11.80
CA HIS A 21 16.63 7.20 -11.17
C HIS A 21 17.85 6.51 -11.80
N ALA A 22 19.04 6.96 -11.40
CA ALA A 22 20.28 6.29 -11.73
C ALA A 22 20.19 4.78 -11.43
N PHE A 23 20.88 3.96 -12.23
CA PHE A 23 20.86 2.49 -12.14
C PHE A 23 19.50 1.84 -12.45
N GLY A 24 18.60 2.55 -13.15
CA GLY A 24 17.34 1.99 -13.64
C GLY A 24 16.27 1.79 -12.56
N GLN A 25 16.47 2.35 -11.35
CA GLN A 25 15.47 2.28 -10.28
C GLN A 25 14.25 3.13 -10.65
N ARG A 26 13.06 2.52 -10.68
CA ARG A 26 11.81 3.22 -10.98
C ARG A 26 11.18 3.71 -9.69
N ARG A 27 10.98 5.02 -9.56
CA ARG A 27 10.16 5.63 -8.50
C ARG A 27 8.78 5.92 -9.06
N VAL A 28 7.76 5.38 -8.43
CA VAL A 28 6.35 5.60 -8.81
C VAL A 28 5.64 6.29 -7.66
N LEU A 29 5.09 7.47 -7.95
CA LEU A 29 4.27 8.22 -7.00
C LEU A 29 2.80 7.94 -7.29
N ILE A 30 2.06 7.47 -6.29
CA ILE A 30 0.62 7.19 -6.37
C ILE A 30 -0.17 8.05 -5.39
N SER A 31 -1.43 8.35 -5.69
CA SER A 31 -2.39 8.98 -4.78
C SER A 31 -3.79 8.41 -4.97
N ILE A 32 -4.68 8.82 -4.07
CA ILE A 32 -6.11 8.58 -4.17
C ILE A 32 -6.77 9.95 -4.32
N ASP A 33 -7.70 10.07 -5.26
CA ASP A 33 -8.39 11.34 -5.52
C ASP A 33 -9.71 11.45 -4.74
N LEU A 34 -10.29 10.31 -4.37
CA LEU A 34 -11.55 10.23 -3.63
C LEU A 34 -11.37 10.54 -2.13
N PRO A 35 -12.23 11.39 -1.54
CA PRO A 35 -12.21 11.65 -0.11
C PRO A 35 -12.55 10.38 0.68
N PRO A 36 -11.77 10.03 1.72
CA PRO A 36 -12.04 8.83 2.51
C PRO A 36 -13.15 9.06 3.54
N GLY A 37 -13.84 7.97 3.90
CA GLY A 37 -14.71 7.92 5.07
C GLY A 37 -13.90 7.83 6.37
N CYS A 38 -14.41 8.42 7.44
CA CYS A 38 -13.84 8.25 8.77
C CYS A 38 -13.90 6.77 9.18
N PRO A 39 -12.79 6.16 9.62
CA PRO A 39 -12.78 4.74 10.01
C PRO A 39 -13.59 4.45 11.28
N THR A 40 -14.03 5.48 12.01
CA THR A 40 -14.83 5.35 13.24
C THR A 40 -16.31 5.57 12.98
N CYS A 41 -16.69 6.65 12.29
CA CYS A 41 -18.11 7.00 12.09
C CYS A 41 -18.60 6.90 10.63
N GLY A 42 -17.73 6.56 9.67
CA GLY A 42 -18.09 6.44 8.24
C GLY A 42 -18.25 7.76 7.48
N VAL A 43 -18.35 8.90 8.16
CA VAL A 43 -18.58 10.21 7.51
C VAL A 43 -17.45 10.55 6.53
N ILE A 44 -17.84 10.88 5.29
CA ILE A 44 -16.91 11.30 4.23
C ILE A 44 -16.28 12.64 4.60
N SER A 45 -14.94 12.67 4.60
CA SER A 45 -14.19 13.85 4.99
C SER A 45 -13.95 14.77 3.81
N SER A 46 -14.13 16.08 3.99
CA SER A 46 -13.89 17.07 2.92
C SER A 46 -12.67 17.96 3.17
N ARG A 47 -12.11 17.92 4.39
CA ARG A 47 -11.00 18.80 4.81
C ARG A 47 -9.68 18.04 4.92
N ARG A 48 -8.72 18.39 4.08
CA ARG A 48 -7.32 17.91 4.15
C ARG A 48 -6.57 18.67 5.25
N LYS A 49 -5.90 17.95 6.14
CA LYS A 49 -5.07 18.50 7.21
C LYS A 49 -3.62 18.65 6.80
N GLU A 50 -3.01 17.55 6.35
CA GLU A 50 -1.59 17.51 5.97
C GLU A 50 -1.37 16.44 4.90
N ARG A 51 -0.36 16.64 4.05
CA ARG A 51 0.08 15.63 3.07
C ARG A 51 1.30 14.89 3.62
N ARG A 52 1.33 13.57 3.47
CA ARG A 52 2.44 12.71 3.88
C ARG A 52 2.78 11.71 2.78
N LEU A 53 4.08 11.44 2.65
CA LEU A 53 4.59 10.42 1.73
C LEU A 53 4.85 9.13 2.52
N GLN A 54 4.32 8.02 2.04
CA GLN A 54 4.57 6.70 2.58
C GLN A 54 5.27 5.84 1.53
N ARG A 55 6.43 5.28 1.87
CA ARG A 55 7.08 4.27 1.02
C ARG A 55 6.39 2.93 1.20
N LEU A 56 6.06 2.29 0.08
CA LEU A 56 5.44 0.98 0.00
C LEU A 56 6.40 -0.01 -0.66
N ARG A 57 6.35 -1.24 -0.19
CA ARG A 57 6.90 -2.39 -0.91
C ARG A 57 5.82 -3.01 -1.77
N ASP A 58 6.19 -3.36 -2.99
CA ASP A 58 5.34 -4.01 -3.96
C ASP A 58 6.17 -4.89 -4.89
N ILE A 59 5.52 -5.71 -5.72
CA ILE A 59 6.20 -6.66 -6.61
C ILE A 59 6.88 -5.88 -7.76
N PRO A 60 8.21 -6.02 -7.92
CA PRO A 60 8.90 -5.38 -9.02
C PRO A 60 8.54 -6.05 -10.35
N MET A 61 7.82 -5.35 -11.22
CA MET A 61 7.51 -5.83 -12.59
C MET A 61 8.73 -5.76 -13.53
N ALA A 62 9.65 -4.81 -13.32
CA ALA A 62 10.82 -4.62 -14.17
C ALA A 62 11.93 -3.88 -13.41
N GLY A 63 12.71 -4.62 -12.62
CA GLY A 63 13.83 -4.10 -11.84
C GLY A 63 13.41 -3.42 -10.53
N ARG A 64 14.32 -2.67 -9.91
CA ARG A 64 14.11 -2.10 -8.57
C ARG A 64 13.00 -1.04 -8.59
N LEU A 65 11.98 -1.24 -7.76
CA LEU A 65 10.84 -0.35 -7.61
C LEU A 65 10.88 0.41 -6.27
N GLU A 66 10.70 1.72 -6.31
CA GLU A 66 10.35 2.55 -5.15
C GLU A 66 8.92 3.07 -5.32
N LEU A 67 7.95 2.41 -4.70
CA LEU A 67 6.56 2.84 -4.69
C LEU A 67 6.34 3.83 -3.55
N ILE A 68 5.85 5.02 -3.87
CA ILE A 68 5.57 6.09 -2.90
C ILE A 68 4.11 6.46 -2.99
N TRP A 69 3.39 6.32 -1.90
CA TRP A 69 2.04 6.81 -1.76
C TRP A 69 2.03 8.21 -1.17
N SER A 70 1.58 9.20 -1.95
CA SER A 70 1.25 10.54 -1.49
C SER A 70 -0.15 10.53 -0.92
N LYS A 71 -0.24 10.40 0.41
CA LYS A 71 -1.51 10.31 1.12
C LYS A 71 -1.79 11.54 1.96
N TYR A 72 -3.05 11.81 2.22
CA TYR A 72 -3.45 12.89 3.12
C TYR A 72 -3.85 12.36 4.49
N ARG A 73 -3.64 13.22 5.50
CA ARG A 73 -4.41 13.19 6.73
C ARG A 73 -5.63 14.08 6.55
N TRP A 74 -6.78 13.58 6.93
CA TRP A 74 -8.07 14.27 6.86
C TRP A 74 -8.57 14.60 8.25
N PHE A 75 -9.39 15.65 8.35
CA PHE A 75 -10.23 15.88 9.52
C PHE A 75 -11.54 15.12 9.36
N CYS A 76 -12.03 14.54 10.45
CA CYS A 76 -13.40 14.04 10.49
C CYS A 76 -14.35 15.25 10.51
N ASN A 77 -15.36 15.24 9.64
CA ASN A 77 -16.37 16.29 9.58
C ASN A 77 -17.45 16.15 10.67
N GLU A 78 -17.57 14.97 11.31
CA GLU A 78 -18.49 14.72 12.43
C GLU A 78 -17.94 15.33 13.73
N ALA A 79 -18.69 16.26 14.31
CA ALA A 79 -18.29 17.03 15.50
C ALA A 79 -18.25 16.15 16.76
N LEU A 80 -19.12 15.15 16.86
CA LEU A 80 -19.18 14.24 18.00
C LEU A 80 -18.21 13.05 17.88
N CYS A 81 -17.49 12.93 16.76
CA CYS A 81 -16.56 11.82 16.56
C CYS A 81 -15.22 12.07 17.26
N GLU A 82 -14.89 11.21 18.22
CA GLU A 82 -13.62 11.23 18.96
C GLU A 82 -12.37 11.11 18.08
N ARG A 83 -12.53 10.65 16.83
CA ARG A 83 -11.42 10.38 15.93
C ARG A 83 -10.64 11.63 15.55
N LEU A 84 -11.33 12.78 15.39
CA LEU A 84 -10.87 14.12 14.99
C LEU A 84 -10.10 14.21 13.66
N SER A 85 -9.07 13.39 13.45
CA SER A 85 -8.31 13.32 12.21
C SER A 85 -7.74 11.92 11.96
N PHE A 86 -7.65 11.52 10.69
CA PHE A 86 -7.17 10.19 10.31
C PHE A 86 -6.36 10.22 9.01
N PHE A 87 -5.51 9.23 8.82
CA PHE A 87 -4.80 9.04 7.55
C PHE A 87 -5.66 8.22 6.62
N GLU A 88 -5.52 8.47 5.32
CA GLU A 88 -6.02 7.57 4.28
C GLU A 88 -5.53 6.13 4.51
N SER A 89 -6.41 5.19 4.23
CA SER A 89 -6.20 3.75 4.21
C SER A 89 -7.14 3.14 3.17
N THR A 90 -6.68 2.11 2.49
CA THR A 90 -7.49 1.30 1.55
C THR A 90 -7.47 -0.16 1.98
N ALA A 91 -8.27 -1.00 1.34
CA ALA A 91 -8.18 -2.45 1.51
C ALA A 91 -6.77 -2.95 1.11
N GLU A 92 -6.25 -2.38 0.03
CA GLU A 92 -4.95 -2.72 -0.55
C GLU A 92 -3.77 -2.19 0.26
N VAL A 93 -3.93 -1.05 0.93
CA VAL A 93 -2.94 -0.52 1.88
C VAL A 93 -3.65 -0.15 3.18
N PRO A 94 -3.85 -1.13 4.08
CA PRO A 94 -4.49 -0.89 5.36
C PRO A 94 -3.66 0.06 6.23
N ARG A 95 -4.27 0.46 7.35
CA ARG A 95 -3.62 1.32 8.33
C ARG A 95 -2.30 0.70 8.81
N TYR A 96 -1.23 1.51 8.78
CA TYR A 96 0.13 1.11 9.15
C TYR A 96 0.80 0.06 8.24
N ALA A 97 0.13 -0.38 7.17
CA ALA A 97 0.74 -1.27 6.19
C ALA A 97 1.94 -0.59 5.52
N ARG A 98 3.01 -1.35 5.31
CA ARG A 98 4.23 -0.92 4.59
C ARG A 98 4.41 -1.66 3.27
N SER A 99 3.43 -2.47 2.89
CA SER A 99 3.37 -3.25 1.65
C SER A 99 1.96 -3.22 1.11
N THR A 100 1.83 -3.46 -0.19
CA THR A 100 0.56 -3.69 -0.89
C THR A 100 -0.05 -5.03 -0.45
N GLY A 101 -1.38 -5.11 -0.51
CA GLY A 101 -2.17 -6.31 -0.27
C GLY A 101 -1.83 -7.38 -1.30
N TRP A 102 -1.67 -6.98 -2.56
CA TRP A 102 -1.22 -7.83 -3.65
C TRP A 102 0.13 -8.50 -3.37
N LEU A 103 1.14 -7.75 -2.90
CA LEU A 103 2.42 -8.34 -2.50
C LEU A 103 2.23 -9.40 -1.41
N ARG A 104 1.38 -9.10 -0.42
CA ARG A 104 1.10 -10.01 0.69
C ARG A 104 0.45 -11.30 0.18
N GLU A 105 -0.55 -11.20 -0.68
CA GLU A 105 -1.24 -12.35 -1.28
C GLU A 105 -0.29 -13.23 -2.10
N GLN A 106 0.56 -12.62 -2.92
CA GLN A 106 1.52 -13.35 -3.74
C GLN A 106 2.57 -14.08 -2.89
N VAL A 107 3.02 -13.49 -1.80
CA VAL A 107 3.92 -14.17 -0.84
C VAL A 107 3.23 -15.35 -0.15
N ILE A 108 1.98 -15.18 0.29
CA ILE A 108 1.20 -16.27 0.89
C ILE A 108 1.00 -17.40 -0.12
N SER A 109 0.58 -17.07 -1.35
CA SER A 109 0.35 -18.02 -2.44
C SER A 109 1.62 -18.80 -2.79
N ALA A 110 2.79 -18.13 -2.81
CA ALA A 110 4.06 -18.80 -3.06
C ALA A 110 4.40 -19.85 -1.98
N ILE A 111 4.09 -19.58 -0.72
CA ILE A 111 4.36 -20.52 0.40
C ILE A 111 3.32 -21.63 0.44
N LEU A 112 2.03 -21.28 0.46
CA LEU A 112 0.94 -22.23 0.71
C LEU A 112 0.55 -23.02 -0.54
N ALA A 113 0.45 -22.36 -1.70
CA ALA A 113 -0.02 -23.01 -2.92
C ALA A 113 1.13 -23.61 -3.74
N SER A 114 2.30 -22.95 -3.78
CA SER A 114 3.46 -23.42 -4.55
C SER A 114 4.48 -24.22 -3.73
N GLY A 115 4.28 -24.34 -2.41
CA GLY A 115 5.16 -25.10 -1.51
C GLY A 115 6.57 -24.52 -1.36
N ARG A 116 6.79 -23.23 -1.67
CA ARG A 116 8.12 -22.62 -1.46
C ARG A 116 8.47 -22.57 0.01
N ALA A 117 9.75 -22.76 0.30
CA ALA A 117 10.26 -22.61 1.65
C ALA A 117 9.99 -21.19 2.18
N ALA A 118 9.36 -21.12 3.36
CA ALA A 118 9.06 -19.87 4.04
C ALA A 118 10.33 -19.06 4.39
N SER A 119 11.48 -19.72 4.47
CA SER A 119 12.80 -19.11 4.70
C SER A 119 13.34 -18.36 3.48
N GLU A 120 13.08 -18.84 2.26
CA GLU A 120 13.63 -18.28 1.01
C GLU A 120 12.71 -17.24 0.37
N THR A 121 11.40 -17.40 0.58
CA THR A 121 10.36 -16.54 -0.01
C THR A 121 10.56 -15.05 0.32
N PRO A 122 10.89 -14.62 1.56
CA PRO A 122 11.08 -13.20 1.85
C PRO A 122 12.15 -12.54 0.98
N ALA A 123 13.27 -13.24 0.76
CA ALA A 123 14.36 -12.73 -0.08
C ALA A 123 13.94 -12.60 -1.55
N ALA A 124 13.21 -13.58 -2.09
CA ALA A 124 12.72 -13.56 -3.46
C ALA A 124 11.77 -12.38 -3.75
N TYR A 125 11.00 -11.93 -2.74
CA TYR A 125 10.07 -10.81 -2.86
C TYR A 125 10.61 -9.49 -2.25
N GLY A 126 11.86 -9.45 -1.79
CA GLY A 126 12.47 -8.25 -1.21
C GLY A 126 11.80 -7.77 0.10
N VAL A 127 11.20 -8.68 0.86
CA VAL A 127 10.55 -8.41 2.15
C VAL A 127 11.30 -9.07 3.30
N SER A 128 11.14 -8.56 4.52
CA SER A 128 11.66 -9.24 5.71
C SER A 128 10.69 -10.33 6.20
N TRP A 129 11.17 -11.24 7.04
CA TRP A 129 10.36 -12.34 7.59
C TRP A 129 9.12 -11.87 8.38
N ARG A 130 9.22 -10.76 9.13
CA ARG A 130 8.13 -10.29 10.01
C ARG A 130 6.79 -10.04 9.29
N PRO A 131 6.75 -9.27 8.17
CA PRO A 131 5.55 -9.14 7.34
C PRO A 131 4.97 -10.48 6.86
N VAL A 132 5.83 -11.41 6.45
CA VAL A 132 5.43 -12.73 5.94
C VAL A 132 4.76 -13.55 7.04
N ARG A 133 5.40 -13.62 8.22
CA ARG A 133 4.83 -14.33 9.38
C ARG A 133 3.49 -13.73 9.82
N ASN A 134 3.38 -12.41 9.88
CA ASN A 134 2.11 -11.76 10.24
C ASN A 134 1.01 -12.08 9.22
N ALA A 135 1.35 -12.09 7.94
CA ALA A 135 0.42 -12.44 6.88
C ALA A 135 -0.07 -13.89 7.01
N LEU A 136 0.84 -14.85 7.23
CA LEU A 136 0.50 -16.26 7.46
C LEU A 136 -0.39 -16.44 8.71
N ASN A 137 -0.08 -15.76 9.82
CA ASN A 137 -0.87 -15.83 11.04
C ASN A 137 -2.30 -15.30 10.84
N CYS A 138 -2.49 -14.28 10.00
CA CYS A 138 -3.83 -13.78 9.67
C CYS A 138 -4.62 -14.73 8.76
N THR A 139 -3.96 -15.59 7.97
CA THR A 139 -4.63 -16.58 7.12
C THR A 139 -4.99 -17.86 7.88
N ALA A 140 -4.27 -18.17 8.95
CA ALA A 140 -4.51 -19.35 9.79
C ALA A 140 -5.58 -19.13 10.88
N ALA A 141 -6.06 -17.88 11.04
CA ALA A 141 -7.12 -17.49 11.98
C ALA A 141 -8.46 -17.34 11.27
#